data_AF-A0A1E4FR11-F1
#
_entry.id   AF-A0A1E4FR11-F1
#
_cell.length_a   1.000
_cell.length_b   1.000
_cell.length_c   1.000
_cell.angle_alpha   90.00
_cell.angle_beta   90.00
_cell.angle_gamma   90.00
#
_symmetry.space_group_name_H-M   'P 1'
#
loop_
_entity.id
_entity.type
_entity.pdbx_description
1 polymer ?
#
loop_
_entity_poly.entity_id
_entity_poly.type
_entity_poly.pdbx_seq_one_letter_code
_entity_poly.pdbx_strand_id
1 'polypeptide(L)'
;MANLGLRDQIARLEDQLRQENQVLALALLPSLDTEVVALAQRRTGLSFLLPSLFEILAAERRELEERRRHLESLPEFAVPIRESQRLTQDEIRRIREHQAALVPLIRECHGHPRFALLLRLGYGTGRYSTPFWRLSFYADRSAAEELCRRTGKKNFAALLRDYESAMDSYETLNGRLDSLKTGPPPPRLEWEQRGRQLEELAGTQLITQRARLQLALFKGGAIWRVLEQSGLEPELARLVQAAGLLRDQLEELRKMRAGG
;
A
#
# COMPACT_ATOMS: atom_id res chain seq x y z
N MET A 1 53.54 -2.45 -5.29
CA MET A 1 53.17 -2.20 -3.87
C MET A 1 52.72 -0.76 -3.60
N ALA A 2 53.29 0.27 -4.24
CA ALA A 2 52.87 1.68 -4.06
C ALA A 2 51.37 1.96 -4.36
N ASN A 3 50.78 1.25 -5.33
CA ASN A 3 49.36 1.42 -5.73
C ASN A 3 48.33 0.94 -4.68
N LEU A 4 48.70 0.09 -3.72
CA LEU A 4 47.78 -0.35 -2.65
C LEU A 4 47.67 0.70 -1.54
N GLY A 5 48.79 1.30 -1.12
CA GLY A 5 48.80 2.36 -0.11
C GLY A 5 48.06 3.63 -0.54
N LEU A 6 48.18 4.03 -1.82
CA LEU A 6 47.43 5.16 -2.38
C LEU A 6 45.92 4.91 -2.41
N ARG A 7 45.48 3.66 -2.68
CA ARG A 7 44.05 3.30 -2.67
C ARG A 7 43.47 3.39 -1.27
N ASP A 8 44.18 2.88 -0.26
CA ASP A 8 43.74 2.94 1.13
C ASP A 8 43.70 4.39 1.65
N GLN A 9 44.65 5.22 1.23
CA GLN A 9 44.68 6.63 1.59
C GLN A 9 43.54 7.43 0.94
N ILE A 10 43.22 7.17 -0.34
CA ILE A 10 42.06 7.76 -1.01
C ILE A 10 40.76 7.33 -0.30
N ALA A 11 40.61 6.04 0.03
CA ALA A 11 39.42 5.54 0.70
C ALA A 11 39.19 6.22 2.07
N ARG A 12 40.25 6.38 2.88
CA ARG A 12 40.16 7.07 4.18
C ARG A 12 39.74 8.54 4.03
N LEU A 13 40.31 9.24 3.06
CA LEU A 13 39.96 10.64 2.80
C LEU A 13 38.54 10.78 2.23
N GLU A 14 38.07 9.83 1.41
CA GLU A 14 36.69 9.78 0.96
C GLU A 14 35.71 9.62 2.12
N ASP A 15 36.02 8.73 3.07
CA ASP A 15 35.18 8.51 4.25
C ASP A 15 35.18 9.73 5.18
N GLN A 16 36.33 10.38 5.40
CA GLN A 16 36.41 11.64 6.15
C GLN A 16 35.62 12.76 5.47
N LEU A 17 35.75 12.92 4.15
CA LEU A 17 34.99 13.90 3.39
C LEU A 17 33.48 13.63 3.44
N ARG A 18 33.06 12.36 3.43
CA ARG A 18 31.63 12.00 3.61
C ARG A 18 31.10 12.41 4.98
N GLN A 19 31.88 12.21 6.04
CA GLN A 19 31.51 12.59 7.41
C GLN A 19 31.41 14.10 7.56
N GLU A 20 32.39 14.86 7.09
CA GLU A 20 32.37 16.33 7.15
C GLU A 20 31.22 16.91 6.32
N ASN A 21 30.98 16.37 5.11
CA ASN A 21 29.82 16.78 4.30
C ASN A 21 28.48 16.44 4.97
N GLN A 22 28.41 15.40 5.79
CA GLN A 22 27.21 15.07 6.56
C GLN A 22 26.96 16.11 7.65
N VAL A 23 27.99 16.50 8.40
CA VAL A 23 27.91 17.56 9.42
C VAL A 23 27.51 18.90 8.77
N LEU A 24 28.15 19.23 7.64
CA LEU A 24 27.82 20.43 6.88
C LEU A 24 26.39 20.42 6.33
N ALA A 25 25.91 19.28 5.82
CA ALA A 25 24.52 19.15 5.35
C ALA A 25 23.49 19.29 6.49
N LEU A 26 23.80 18.78 7.69
CA LEU A 26 22.96 18.96 8.88
C LEU A 26 22.91 20.42 9.32
N ALA A 27 24.04 21.12 9.27
CA ALA A 27 24.13 22.53 9.63
C ALA A 27 23.48 23.46 8.59
N LEU A 28 23.56 23.11 7.30
CA LEU A 28 22.91 23.86 6.21
C LEU A 28 21.40 23.67 6.17
N LEU A 29 20.89 22.49 6.55
CA LEU A 29 19.46 22.18 6.57
C LEU A 29 19.05 21.50 7.90
N PRO A 30 18.92 22.28 8.99
CA PRO A 30 18.54 21.76 10.30
C PRO A 30 17.07 21.32 10.35
N SER A 31 16.17 22.00 9.64
CA SER A 31 14.75 21.69 9.55
C SER A 31 14.21 21.91 8.14
N LEU A 32 12.97 21.47 7.89
CA LEU A 32 12.25 21.71 6.62
C LEU A 32 11.41 22.99 6.66
N ASP A 33 11.68 23.90 7.59
CA ASP A 33 10.94 25.15 7.68
C ASP A 33 11.21 26.01 6.45
N THR A 34 10.19 26.70 5.95
CA THR A 34 10.24 27.45 4.69
C THR A 34 11.36 28.49 4.67
N GLU A 35 11.60 29.15 5.80
CA GLU A 35 12.67 30.13 5.97
C GLU A 35 14.06 29.47 5.92
N VAL A 36 14.21 28.30 6.55
CA VAL A 36 15.47 27.55 6.61
C VAL A 36 15.83 27.00 5.22
N VAL A 37 14.85 26.47 4.50
CA VAL A 37 15.03 25.98 3.12
C VAL A 37 15.40 27.13 2.19
N ALA A 38 14.73 28.28 2.29
CA ALA A 38 15.03 29.46 1.48
C ALA A 38 16.44 30.00 1.77
N LEU A 39 16.86 29.98 3.04
CA LEU A 39 18.21 30.37 3.44
C LEU A 39 19.26 29.38 2.89
N ALA A 40 19.02 28.08 3.01
CA ALA A 40 19.88 27.03 2.47
C ALA A 40 20.01 27.14 0.94
N GLN A 41 18.91 27.42 0.23
CA GLN A 41 18.90 27.66 -1.20
C GLN A 41 19.78 28.88 -1.57
N ARG A 42 19.62 30.01 -0.88
CA ARG A 42 20.44 31.21 -1.13
C ARG A 42 21.92 30.95 -0.92
N ARG A 43 22.27 30.17 0.10
CA ARG A 43 23.67 29.83 0.46
C ARG A 43 24.32 28.79 -0.46
N THR A 44 23.53 27.88 -1.03
CA THR A 44 24.05 26.76 -1.83
C THR A 44 23.84 26.92 -3.33
N GLY A 45 22.90 27.77 -3.75
CA GLY A 45 22.50 27.95 -5.15
C GLY A 45 21.73 26.76 -5.74
N LEU A 46 21.28 25.82 -4.91
CA LEU A 46 20.67 24.56 -5.36
C LEU A 46 19.19 24.71 -5.69
N SER A 47 18.86 24.55 -6.96
CA SER A 47 17.48 24.63 -7.46
C SER A 47 16.60 23.43 -7.08
N PHE A 48 17.15 22.29 -6.66
CA PHE A 48 16.31 21.18 -6.20
C PHE A 48 15.70 21.41 -4.81
N LEU A 49 16.16 22.44 -4.09
CA LEU A 49 15.53 22.94 -2.85
C LEU A 49 14.31 23.84 -3.15
N LEU A 50 13.91 23.96 -4.41
CA LEU A 50 12.82 24.85 -4.85
C LEU A 50 11.45 24.49 -4.23
N PRO A 51 10.54 25.48 -4.16
CA PRO A 51 9.19 25.35 -3.58
C PRO A 51 8.35 24.22 -4.16
N SER A 52 8.53 23.84 -5.42
CA SER A 52 7.62 22.90 -6.12
C SER A 52 7.54 21.52 -5.48
N LEU A 53 8.65 20.99 -4.96
CA LEU A 53 8.64 19.72 -4.24
C LEU A 53 7.99 19.86 -2.86
N PHE A 54 8.15 21.01 -2.20
CA PHE A 54 7.47 21.32 -0.94
C PHE A 54 5.98 21.55 -1.12
N GLU A 55 5.55 22.11 -2.25
CA GLU A 55 4.13 22.30 -2.60
C GLU A 55 3.43 20.95 -2.81
N ILE A 56 4.05 20.03 -3.54
CA ILE A 56 3.51 18.67 -3.75
C ILE A 56 3.37 17.95 -2.40
N LEU A 57 4.40 18.03 -1.55
CA LEU A 57 4.38 17.36 -0.25
C LEU A 57 3.45 18.06 0.76
N ALA A 58 3.31 19.39 0.69
CA ALA A 58 2.33 20.12 1.48
C ALA A 58 0.90 19.78 1.03
N ALA A 59 0.68 19.55 -0.26
CA ALA A 59 -0.60 19.06 -0.77
C ALA A 59 -0.88 17.64 -0.26
N GLU A 60 0.09 16.72 -0.32
CA GLU A 60 -0.05 15.36 0.21
C GLU A 60 -0.32 15.36 1.73
N ARG A 61 0.38 16.22 2.48
CA ARG A 61 0.12 16.40 3.91
C ARG A 61 -1.30 16.92 4.16
N ARG A 62 -1.76 17.92 3.41
CA ARG A 62 -3.13 18.46 3.54
C ARG A 62 -4.17 17.39 3.24
N GLU A 63 -3.96 16.60 2.18
CA GLU A 63 -4.85 15.50 1.81
C GLU A 63 -4.97 14.47 2.94
N LEU A 64 -3.85 14.07 3.54
CA LEU A 64 -3.84 13.15 4.67
C LEU A 64 -4.51 13.73 5.92
N GLU A 65 -4.29 15.01 6.22
CA GLU A 65 -4.93 15.71 7.35
C GLU A 65 -6.44 15.88 7.13
N GLU A 66 -6.87 16.24 5.92
CA GLU A 66 -8.28 16.34 5.53
C GLU A 66 -8.97 14.98 5.62
N ARG A 67 -8.31 13.92 5.15
CA ARG A 67 -8.83 12.55 5.27
C ARG A 67 -9.00 12.15 6.73
N ARG A 68 -8.05 12.48 7.61
CA ARG A 68 -8.17 12.21 9.05
C ARG A 68 -9.36 12.93 9.68
N ARG A 69 -9.55 14.22 9.37
CA ARG A 69 -10.71 15.00 9.85
C ARG A 69 -12.03 14.42 9.36
N HIS A 70 -12.07 13.96 8.10
CA HIS A 70 -13.24 13.28 7.56
C HIS A 70 -13.54 11.99 8.32
N LEU A 71 -12.53 11.17 8.59
CA LEU A 71 -12.70 9.92 9.36
C LEU A 71 -13.18 10.18 10.78
N GLU A 72 -12.68 11.22 11.45
CA GLU A 72 -13.15 11.65 12.78
C GLU A 72 -14.61 12.08 12.79
N SER A 73 -15.11 12.64 11.68
CA SER A 73 -16.50 13.07 11.55
C SER A 73 -17.49 11.91 11.37
N LEU A 74 -17.00 10.70 11.07
CA LEU A 74 -17.86 9.53 10.86
C LEU A 74 -18.36 8.98 12.22
N PRO A 75 -19.65 8.60 12.34
CA PRO A 75 -20.19 8.05 13.58
C PRO A 75 -19.51 6.72 13.96
N GLU A 76 -19.07 5.96 12.97
CA GLU A 76 -18.34 4.70 13.12
C GLU A 76 -16.97 4.88 13.81
N PHE A 77 -16.40 6.08 13.80
CA PHE A 77 -15.13 6.38 14.45
C PHE A 77 -15.19 6.29 15.97
N ALA A 78 -16.38 6.52 16.56
CA ALA A 78 -16.59 6.39 18.00
C ALA A 78 -16.35 4.95 18.49
N VAL A 79 -16.54 3.96 17.62
CA VAL A 79 -16.37 2.54 17.95
C VAL A 79 -14.88 2.22 18.12
N PRO A 80 -14.46 1.64 19.27
CA PRO A 80 -13.10 1.14 19.44
C PRO A 80 -12.73 0.10 18.38
N ILE A 81 -11.48 0.10 17.92
CA ILE A 81 -10.98 -0.84 16.88
C ILE A 81 -11.28 -2.30 17.26
N ARG A 82 -11.09 -2.67 18.52
CA ARG A 82 -11.35 -4.03 19.02
C ARG A 82 -12.82 -4.43 18.90
N GLU A 83 -13.73 -3.48 19.13
CA GLU A 83 -15.16 -3.72 19.03
C GLU A 83 -15.60 -3.83 17.57
N SER A 84 -15.09 -2.94 16.70
CA SER A 84 -15.30 -3.04 15.25
C SER A 84 -14.82 -4.39 14.69
N GLN A 85 -13.62 -4.85 15.09
CA GLN A 85 -13.10 -6.16 14.67
C GLN A 85 -13.98 -7.32 15.16
N ARG A 86 -14.49 -7.25 16.40
CA ARG A 86 -15.41 -8.26 16.93
C ARG A 86 -16.71 -8.30 16.14
N LEU A 87 -17.31 -7.14 15.85
CA LEU A 87 -18.54 -7.05 15.05
C LEU A 87 -18.33 -7.63 13.65
N THR A 88 -17.23 -7.31 12.98
CA THR A 88 -16.90 -7.89 11.67
C THR A 88 -16.71 -9.41 11.74
N GLN A 89 -16.01 -9.90 12.76
CA GLN A 89 -15.81 -11.35 12.96
C GLN A 89 -17.13 -12.08 13.26
N ASP A 90 -17.98 -11.50 14.09
CA ASP A 90 -19.30 -12.04 14.40
C ASP A 90 -20.20 -12.08 13.15
N GLU A 91 -20.14 -11.05 12.30
CA GLU A 91 -20.90 -11.04 11.05
C GLU A 91 -20.37 -12.07 10.05
N ILE A 92 -19.04 -12.22 9.92
CA ILE A 92 -18.43 -13.28 9.11
C ILE A 92 -18.87 -14.66 9.62
N ARG A 93 -18.92 -14.86 10.94
CA ARG A 93 -19.39 -16.12 11.53
C ARG A 93 -20.86 -16.38 11.17
N ARG A 94 -21.74 -15.39 11.32
CA ARG A 94 -23.17 -15.50 10.96
C ARG A 94 -23.35 -15.84 9.48
N ILE A 95 -22.64 -15.15 8.59
CA ILE A 95 -22.69 -15.43 7.14
C ILE A 95 -22.26 -16.88 6.87
N ARG A 96 -21.19 -17.36 7.51
CA ARG A 96 -20.73 -18.75 7.37
C ARG A 96 -21.73 -19.76 7.89
N GLU A 97 -22.39 -19.48 9.01
CA GLU A 97 -23.45 -20.34 9.56
C GLU A 97 -24.63 -20.42 8.57
N HIS A 98 -25.05 -19.30 7.98
CA HIS A 98 -26.08 -19.30 6.94
C HIS A 98 -25.64 -20.06 5.69
N GLN A 99 -24.39 -19.90 5.23
CA GLN A 99 -23.85 -20.68 4.13
C GLN A 99 -23.85 -22.18 4.43
N ALA A 100 -23.42 -22.57 5.64
CA ALA A 100 -23.39 -23.96 6.08
C ALA A 100 -24.79 -24.60 6.09
N ALA A 101 -25.85 -23.82 6.33
CA ALA A 101 -27.23 -24.29 6.23
C ALA A 101 -27.71 -24.51 4.78
N LEU A 102 -27.20 -23.74 3.81
CA LEU A 102 -27.58 -23.83 2.39
C LEU A 102 -26.81 -24.91 1.62
N VAL A 103 -25.53 -25.12 1.97
CA VAL A 103 -24.63 -26.06 1.28
C VAL A 103 -25.17 -27.49 1.18
N PRO A 104 -25.82 -28.10 2.20
CA PRO A 104 -26.34 -29.45 2.08
C PRO A 104 -27.35 -29.61 0.93
N LEU A 105 -28.28 -28.66 0.77
CA LEU A 105 -29.26 -28.70 -0.30
C LEU A 105 -28.59 -28.61 -1.68
N ILE A 106 -27.66 -27.67 -1.84
CA ILE A 106 -26.91 -27.46 -3.08
C ILE A 106 -26.07 -28.70 -3.42
N ARG A 107 -25.41 -29.29 -2.43
CA ARG A 107 -24.57 -30.49 -2.57
C ARG A 107 -25.38 -31.72 -2.97
N GLU A 108 -26.53 -31.95 -2.34
CA GLU A 108 -27.42 -33.06 -2.71
C GLU A 108 -27.94 -32.92 -4.14
N CYS A 109 -28.27 -31.70 -4.56
CA CYS A 109 -28.69 -31.42 -5.93
C CYS A 109 -27.57 -31.68 -6.94
N HIS A 110 -26.37 -31.12 -6.72
CA HIS A 110 -25.22 -31.33 -7.60
C HIS A 110 -24.65 -32.76 -7.58
N GLY A 111 -24.86 -33.50 -6.49
CA GLY A 111 -24.42 -34.89 -6.36
C GLY A 111 -25.14 -35.86 -7.30
N HIS A 112 -26.30 -35.47 -7.86
CA HIS A 112 -27.05 -36.32 -8.77
C HIS A 112 -26.66 -36.08 -10.25
N PRO A 113 -26.22 -37.10 -11.00
CA PRO A 113 -25.65 -36.93 -12.34
C PRO A 113 -26.62 -36.34 -13.37
N ARG A 114 -27.93 -36.55 -13.18
CA ARG A 114 -28.97 -36.00 -14.07
C ARG A 114 -29.51 -34.62 -13.64
N PHE A 115 -29.10 -34.07 -12.50
CA PHE A 115 -29.68 -32.81 -12.01
C PHE A 115 -29.44 -31.64 -12.98
N ALA A 116 -28.22 -31.49 -13.49
CA ALA A 116 -27.91 -30.47 -14.50
C ALA A 116 -28.73 -30.63 -15.79
N LEU A 117 -29.01 -31.88 -16.19
CA LEU A 117 -29.87 -32.16 -17.35
C LEU A 117 -31.33 -31.77 -17.07
N LEU A 118 -31.86 -32.10 -15.88
CA LEU A 118 -33.22 -31.74 -15.47
C LEU A 118 -33.42 -30.22 -15.43
N LEU A 119 -32.43 -29.48 -14.92
CA LEU A 119 -32.42 -28.01 -14.95
C LEU A 119 -32.45 -27.49 -16.39
N ARG A 120 -31.58 -28.00 -17.26
CA ARG A 120 -31.50 -27.58 -18.67
C ARG A 120 -32.78 -27.86 -19.45
N LEU A 121 -33.41 -29.01 -19.21
CA LEU A 121 -34.67 -29.38 -19.85
C LEU A 121 -35.90 -28.68 -19.23
N GLY A 122 -35.72 -27.96 -18.11
CA GLY A 122 -36.82 -27.32 -17.39
C GLY A 122 -37.82 -28.32 -16.82
N TYR A 123 -37.37 -29.49 -16.35
CA TYR A 123 -38.24 -30.52 -15.78
C TYR A 123 -39.08 -29.94 -14.63
N GLY A 124 -40.38 -30.26 -14.60
CA GLY A 124 -41.32 -29.69 -13.62
C GLY A 124 -41.80 -28.26 -13.93
N THR A 125 -41.39 -27.69 -15.07
CA THR A 125 -41.92 -26.43 -15.62
C THR A 125 -42.63 -26.69 -16.96
N GLY A 126 -43.38 -25.71 -17.46
CA GLY A 126 -43.98 -25.77 -18.80
C GLY A 126 -42.97 -25.84 -19.97
N ARG A 127 -41.67 -25.72 -19.69
CA ARG A 127 -40.59 -25.81 -20.70
C ARG A 127 -40.17 -27.24 -21.03
N TYR A 128 -40.58 -28.23 -20.22
CA TYR A 128 -40.21 -29.62 -20.44
C TYR A 128 -40.93 -30.23 -21.65
N SER A 129 -40.19 -30.42 -22.74
CA SER A 129 -40.74 -30.85 -24.04
C SER A 129 -40.57 -32.34 -24.35
N THR A 130 -39.95 -33.12 -23.46
CA THR A 130 -39.69 -34.53 -23.71
C THR A 130 -41.00 -35.32 -23.71
N PRO A 131 -41.36 -36.00 -24.82
CA PRO A 131 -42.59 -36.77 -24.88
C PRO A 131 -42.60 -37.98 -23.93
N PHE A 132 -43.77 -38.30 -23.38
CA PHE A 132 -43.93 -39.36 -22.37
C PHE A 132 -43.55 -40.77 -22.86
N TRP A 133 -43.55 -41.03 -24.16
CA TRP A 133 -43.18 -42.33 -24.74
C TRP A 133 -41.67 -42.55 -24.88
N ARG A 134 -40.84 -41.52 -24.64
CA ARG A 134 -39.37 -41.69 -24.68
C ARG A 134 -38.85 -42.28 -23.37
N LEU A 135 -37.87 -43.18 -23.44
CA LEU A 135 -37.19 -43.72 -22.26
C LEU A 135 -36.56 -42.63 -21.37
N SER A 136 -36.10 -41.54 -21.98
CA SER A 136 -35.56 -40.38 -21.26
C SER A 136 -36.58 -39.77 -20.30
N PHE A 137 -37.88 -39.76 -20.64
CA PHE A 137 -38.94 -39.25 -19.78
C PHE A 137 -39.01 -39.99 -18.44
N TYR A 138 -38.98 -41.32 -18.47
CA TYR A 138 -39.05 -42.13 -17.26
C TYR A 138 -37.77 -42.03 -16.42
N ALA A 139 -36.62 -41.92 -17.08
CA ALA A 139 -35.35 -41.75 -16.39
C ALA A 139 -35.22 -40.36 -15.73
N ASP A 140 -35.76 -39.32 -16.37
CA ASP A 140 -35.88 -37.98 -15.78
C ASP A 140 -36.85 -37.96 -14.59
N ARG A 141 -38.02 -38.63 -14.73
CA ARG A 141 -39.00 -38.75 -13.64
C ARG A 141 -38.42 -39.48 -12.43
N SER A 142 -37.77 -40.63 -12.65
CA SER A 142 -37.12 -41.40 -11.58
C SER A 142 -36.06 -40.57 -10.85
N ALA A 143 -35.21 -39.87 -11.60
CA ALA A 143 -34.19 -38.98 -11.04
C ALA A 143 -34.78 -37.82 -10.23
N ALA A 144 -35.86 -37.21 -10.72
CA ALA A 144 -36.56 -36.14 -10.01
C ALA A 144 -37.21 -36.64 -8.71
N GLU A 145 -37.83 -37.83 -8.73
CA GLU A 145 -38.40 -38.47 -7.54
C GLU A 145 -37.32 -38.86 -6.51
N GLU A 146 -36.16 -39.33 -6.96
CA GLU A 146 -35.01 -39.66 -6.10
C GLU A 146 -34.46 -38.40 -5.43
N LEU A 147 -34.28 -37.31 -6.17
CA LEU A 147 -33.87 -36.01 -5.66
C LEU A 147 -34.86 -35.44 -4.63
N CYS A 148 -36.16 -35.54 -4.91
CA CYS A 148 -37.20 -35.12 -3.96
C CYS A 148 -37.16 -35.94 -2.67
N ARG A 149 -36.92 -37.26 -2.76
CA ARG A 149 -36.76 -38.14 -1.60
C ARG A 149 -35.54 -37.77 -0.74
N ARG A 150 -34.39 -37.50 -1.35
CA ARG A 150 -33.16 -37.11 -0.63
C ARG A 150 -33.27 -35.75 0.05
N THR A 151 -33.96 -34.81 -0.59
CA THR A 151 -34.10 -33.43 -0.09
C THR A 151 -35.36 -33.20 0.74
N GLY A 152 -36.24 -34.21 0.86
CA GLY A 152 -37.49 -34.13 1.61
C GLY A 152 -38.56 -33.22 0.97
N LYS A 153 -38.47 -32.95 -0.33
CA LYS A 153 -39.38 -32.02 -1.03
C LYS A 153 -40.57 -32.74 -1.67
N LYS A 154 -41.72 -32.06 -1.73
CA LYS A 154 -42.99 -32.61 -2.22
C LYS A 154 -42.98 -32.88 -3.73
N ASN A 155 -42.37 -32.00 -4.51
CA ASN A 155 -42.26 -32.12 -5.95
C ASN A 155 -41.00 -31.42 -6.47
N PHE A 156 -40.59 -31.74 -7.70
CA PHE A 156 -39.38 -31.19 -8.29
C PHE A 156 -39.47 -29.68 -8.53
N ALA A 157 -40.67 -29.15 -8.81
CA ALA A 157 -40.87 -27.71 -8.94
C ALA A 157 -40.62 -26.94 -7.62
N ALA A 158 -40.99 -27.50 -6.47
CA ALA A 158 -40.65 -26.94 -5.17
C ALA A 158 -39.15 -27.05 -4.88
N LEU A 159 -38.53 -28.19 -5.21
CA LEU A 159 -37.08 -28.36 -5.10
C LEU A 159 -36.33 -27.32 -5.94
N LEU A 160 -36.78 -27.06 -7.16
CA LEU A 160 -36.17 -26.11 -8.09
C LEU A 160 -36.24 -24.67 -7.55
N ARG A 161 -37.40 -24.24 -7.03
CA ARG A 161 -37.54 -22.92 -6.39
C ARG A 161 -36.64 -22.75 -5.16
N ASP A 162 -36.59 -23.77 -4.31
CA ASP A 162 -35.76 -23.74 -3.10
C ASP A 162 -34.27 -23.75 -3.46
N TYR A 163 -33.89 -24.47 -4.51
CA TYR A 163 -32.53 -24.49 -5.04
C TYR A 163 -32.12 -23.14 -5.64
N GLU A 164 -32.96 -22.54 -6.48
CA GLU A 164 -32.71 -21.20 -7.06
C GLU A 164 -32.57 -20.16 -5.95
N SER A 165 -33.50 -20.17 -4.98
CA SER A 165 -33.42 -19.28 -3.81
C SER A 165 -32.16 -19.50 -2.97
N ALA A 166 -31.72 -20.76 -2.81
CA ALA A 166 -30.51 -21.09 -2.07
C ALA A 166 -29.25 -20.64 -2.81
N MET A 167 -29.20 -20.77 -4.14
CA MET A 167 -28.10 -20.29 -4.97
C MET A 167 -28.00 -18.76 -4.94
N ASP A 168 -29.10 -18.05 -5.16
CA ASP A 168 -29.13 -16.58 -5.11
C ASP A 168 -28.69 -16.06 -3.73
N SER A 169 -29.17 -16.72 -2.67
CA SER A 169 -28.78 -16.39 -1.29
C SER A 169 -27.29 -16.66 -1.06
N TYR A 170 -26.78 -17.78 -1.56
CA TYR A 170 -25.37 -18.15 -1.43
C TYR A 170 -24.45 -17.16 -2.16
N GLU A 171 -24.81 -16.74 -3.37
CA GLU A 171 -24.09 -15.73 -4.14
C GLU A 171 -24.11 -14.36 -3.44
N THR A 172 -25.27 -13.93 -2.95
CA THR A 172 -25.42 -12.67 -2.20
C THR A 172 -24.55 -12.69 -0.93
N LEU A 173 -24.56 -13.81 -0.19
CA LEU A 173 -23.74 -13.98 1.01
C LEU A 173 -22.24 -13.99 0.69
N ASN A 174 -21.82 -14.59 -0.43
CA ASN A 174 -20.44 -14.54 -0.89
C ASN A 174 -20.01 -13.10 -1.24
N GLY A 175 -20.83 -12.36 -1.99
CA GLY A 175 -20.53 -10.96 -2.30
C GLY A 175 -20.40 -10.09 -1.03
N ARG A 176 -21.24 -10.35 -0.02
CA ARG A 176 -21.16 -9.67 1.29
C ARG A 176 -19.91 -10.08 2.07
N LEU A 177 -19.54 -11.35 2.05
CA LEU A 177 -18.33 -11.87 2.69
C LEU A 177 -17.07 -11.28 2.06
N ASP A 178 -17.02 -11.19 0.74
CA ASP A 178 -15.91 -10.56 0.03
C ASP A 178 -15.82 -9.08 0.38
N SER A 179 -16.96 -8.37 0.40
CA SER A 179 -17.01 -6.96 0.83
C SER A 179 -16.53 -6.74 2.27
N LEU A 180 -16.76 -7.69 3.19
CA LEU A 180 -16.26 -7.60 4.57
C LEU A 180 -14.76 -7.93 4.69
N LYS A 181 -14.21 -8.71 3.75
CA LYS A 181 -12.77 -9.06 3.73
C LYS A 181 -11.92 -8.01 3.02
N THR A 182 -12.42 -7.46 1.91
CA THR A 182 -11.71 -6.49 1.07
C THR A 182 -12.14 -5.06 1.33
N GLY A 183 -13.18 -4.88 2.15
CA GLY A 183 -13.72 -3.58 2.52
C GLY A 183 -12.67 -2.67 3.17
N PRO A 184 -12.94 -1.35 3.15
CA PRO A 184 -12.06 -0.39 3.78
C PRO A 184 -11.85 -0.75 5.26
N PRO A 185 -10.63 -0.53 5.79
CA PRO A 185 -10.38 -0.74 7.21
C PRO A 185 -11.34 0.12 8.07
N PRO A 186 -11.57 -0.27 9.33
CA PRO A 186 -12.35 0.54 10.26
C PRO A 186 -11.84 1.98 10.26
N PRO A 187 -12.72 3.01 10.28
CA PRO A 187 -12.31 4.41 10.17
C PRO A 187 -11.21 4.82 11.15
N ARG A 188 -11.25 4.25 12.36
CA ARG A 188 -10.26 4.47 13.41
C ARG A 188 -8.89 3.83 13.11
N LEU A 189 -8.88 2.65 12.51
CA LEU A 189 -7.64 2.01 12.05
C LEU A 189 -7.04 2.79 10.88
N GLU A 190 -7.88 3.23 9.92
CA GLU A 190 -7.43 4.06 8.81
C GLU A 190 -6.80 5.36 9.34
N TRP A 191 -7.45 6.01 10.31
CA TRP A 191 -6.93 7.23 10.93
C TRP A 191 -5.56 7.03 11.59
N GLU A 192 -5.36 5.93 12.32
CA GLU A 192 -4.06 5.61 12.94
C GLU A 192 -2.98 5.37 11.87
N GLN A 193 -3.32 4.66 10.78
CA GLN A 193 -2.40 4.45 9.67
C GLN A 193 -2.01 5.75 8.98
N ARG A 194 -2.98 6.64 8.73
CA ARG A 194 -2.70 7.97 8.15
C ARG A 194 -1.88 8.85 9.09
N GLY A 195 -2.08 8.72 10.40
CA GLY A 195 -1.25 9.38 11.42
C GLY A 195 0.22 8.96 11.32
N ARG A 196 0.49 7.65 11.21
CA ARG A 196 1.85 7.15 11.00
C ARG A 196 2.46 7.60 9.67
N GLN A 197 1.67 7.60 8.59
CA GLN A 197 2.13 8.11 7.29
C GLN A 197 2.54 9.58 7.36
N LEU A 198 1.81 10.42 8.10
CA LEU A 198 2.19 11.81 8.33
C LEU A 198 3.53 11.93 9.08
N GLU A 199 3.75 11.12 10.11
CA GLU A 199 5.01 11.09 10.86
C GLU A 199 6.18 10.60 9.98
N GLU A 200 5.95 9.55 9.19
CA GLU A 200 6.92 8.98 8.25
C GLU A 200 7.27 9.96 7.13
N LEU A 201 6.29 10.67 6.57
CA LEU A 201 6.54 11.70 5.56
C LEU A 201 7.43 12.80 6.12
N ALA A 202 7.14 13.30 7.33
CA ALA A 202 7.96 14.33 7.96
C ALA A 202 9.42 13.87 8.18
N GLY A 203 9.63 12.65 8.67
CA GLY A 203 10.96 12.09 8.90
C GLY A 203 11.74 11.81 7.61
N THR A 204 11.09 11.20 6.62
CA THR A 204 11.73 10.74 5.38
C THR A 204 12.13 11.92 4.49
N GLN A 205 11.37 13.01 4.51
CA GLN A 205 11.65 14.23 3.74
C GLN A 205 12.94 14.91 4.18
N LEU A 206 13.15 15.08 5.50
CA LEU A 206 14.34 15.74 6.03
C LEU A 206 15.59 14.94 5.70
N ILE A 207 15.50 13.62 5.86
CA ILE A 207 16.59 12.68 5.54
C ILE A 207 16.92 12.73 4.04
N THR A 208 15.92 12.70 3.17
CA THR A 208 16.13 12.70 1.71
C THR A 208 16.78 13.98 1.21
N GLN A 209 16.36 15.15 1.73
CA GLN A 209 16.95 16.42 1.33
C GLN A 209 18.38 16.57 1.86
N ARG A 210 18.65 16.14 3.09
CA ARG A 210 20.01 16.09 3.64
C ARG A 210 20.93 15.18 2.83
N ALA A 211 20.43 14.00 2.41
CA ALA A 211 21.20 13.09 1.57
C ALA A 211 21.51 13.69 0.19
N ARG A 212 20.54 14.39 -0.43
CA ARG A 212 20.75 15.09 -1.70
C ARG A 212 21.76 16.24 -1.56
N LEU A 213 21.68 17.01 -0.47
CA LEU A 213 22.66 18.04 -0.14
C LEU A 213 24.06 17.44 0.06
N GLN A 214 24.18 16.37 0.85
CA GLN A 214 25.45 15.68 1.09
C GLN A 214 26.08 15.18 -0.23
N LEU A 215 25.28 14.59 -1.11
CA LEU A 215 25.73 14.14 -2.43
C LEU A 215 26.17 15.31 -3.31
N ALA A 216 25.46 16.43 -3.25
CA ALA A 216 25.79 17.62 -4.01
C ALA A 216 27.11 18.27 -3.51
N LEU A 217 27.31 18.31 -2.19
CA LEU A 217 28.57 18.74 -1.56
C LEU A 217 29.74 17.82 -1.95
N PHE A 218 29.53 16.51 -1.90
CA PHE A 218 30.54 15.50 -2.23
C PHE A 218 30.95 15.53 -3.72
N LYS A 219 30.00 15.78 -4.63
CA LYS A 219 30.29 15.89 -6.07
C LYS A 219 31.11 17.13 -6.45
N GLY A 220 31.18 18.13 -5.58
CA GLY A 220 31.92 19.36 -5.86
C GLY A 220 31.22 20.30 -6.86
N GLY A 221 31.93 21.33 -7.33
CA GLY A 221 31.46 22.21 -8.41
C GLY A 221 30.89 23.55 -7.95
N ALA A 222 29.81 24.01 -8.59
CA ALA A 222 29.28 25.37 -8.42
C ALA A 222 28.85 25.70 -6.98
N ILE A 223 28.39 24.70 -6.22
CA ILE A 223 27.93 24.84 -4.83
C ILE A 223 29.02 25.40 -3.92
N TRP A 224 30.26 24.94 -4.08
CA TRP A 224 31.38 25.39 -3.24
C TRP A 224 31.71 26.86 -3.49
N ARG A 225 31.67 27.30 -4.75
CA ARG A 225 31.87 28.72 -5.08
C ARG A 225 30.78 29.59 -4.46
N VAL A 226 29.54 29.13 -4.46
CA VAL A 226 28.42 29.85 -3.84
C VAL A 226 28.56 29.85 -2.32
N LEU A 227 28.98 28.74 -1.71
CA LEU A 227 29.22 28.65 -0.27
C LEU A 227 30.36 29.58 0.19
N GLU A 228 31.45 29.65 -0.57
CA GLU A 228 32.58 30.54 -0.30
C GLU A 228 32.21 32.03 -0.44
N GLN A 229 31.26 32.35 -1.33
CA GLN A 229 30.83 33.73 -1.61
C GLN A 229 29.65 34.21 -0.75
N SER A 230 28.95 33.30 -0.05
CA SER A 230 27.66 33.59 0.58
C SER A 230 27.73 34.23 1.98
N GLY A 231 28.91 34.63 2.44
CA GLY A 231 29.08 35.34 3.72
C GLY A 231 28.56 34.52 4.91
N LEU A 232 29.10 33.31 5.07
CA LEU A 232 28.64 32.34 6.06
C LEU A 232 28.94 32.77 7.50
N GLU A 233 28.10 32.32 8.43
CA GLU A 233 28.36 32.34 9.87
C GLU A 233 29.74 31.73 10.18
N PRO A 234 30.48 32.24 11.19
CA PRO A 234 31.86 31.82 11.46
C PRO A 234 32.00 30.31 11.74
N GLU A 235 31.01 29.68 12.37
CA GLU A 235 31.00 28.23 12.59
C GLU A 235 30.81 27.45 11.28
N LEU A 236 29.89 27.91 10.42
CA LEU A 236 29.59 27.26 9.15
C LEU A 236 30.74 27.45 8.14
N ALA A 237 31.39 28.62 8.17
CA ALA A 237 32.58 28.92 7.38
C ALA A 237 33.74 27.98 7.71
N ARG A 238 33.94 27.63 9.00
CA ARG A 238 34.95 26.63 9.42
C ARG A 238 34.65 25.25 8.85
N LEU A 239 33.39 24.81 8.88
CA LEU A 239 32.99 23.52 8.31
C LEU A 239 33.21 23.48 6.78
N VAL A 240 32.87 24.57 6.08
CA VAL A 240 33.14 24.70 4.64
C VAL A 240 34.64 24.67 4.34
N GLN A 241 35.46 25.36 5.12
CA GLN A 241 36.92 25.32 4.95
C GLN A 241 37.50 23.92 5.21
N ALA A 242 37.09 23.24 6.29
CA ALA A 242 37.56 21.90 6.62
C ALA A 242 37.22 20.88 5.53
N ALA A 243 35.99 20.89 5.04
CA ALA A 243 35.55 20.01 3.97
C ALA A 243 36.19 20.39 2.61
N GLY A 244 36.44 21.69 2.35
CA GLY A 244 37.16 22.17 1.17
C GLY A 244 38.61 21.67 1.11
N LEU A 245 39.33 21.72 2.24
CA LEU A 245 40.71 21.20 2.32
C LEU A 245 40.77 19.69 2.04
N LEU A 246 39.85 18.91 2.59
CA LEU A 246 39.78 17.46 2.34
C LEU A 246 39.47 17.16 0.87
N ARG A 247 38.58 17.94 0.24
CA ARG A 247 38.28 17.82 -1.19
C ARG A 247 39.52 18.08 -2.04
N ASP A 248 40.23 19.18 -1.78
CA ASP A 248 41.40 19.58 -2.57
C ASP A 248 42.53 18.54 -2.43
N GLN A 249 42.76 18.01 -1.22
CA GLN A 249 43.69 16.90 -0.99
C GLN A 249 43.32 15.64 -1.78
N LEU A 250 42.02 15.34 -1.85
CA LEU A 250 41.50 14.16 -2.53
C LEU A 250 41.58 14.29 -4.06
N GLU A 251 41.36 15.49 -4.61
CA GLU A 251 41.59 15.77 -6.03
C GLU A 251 43.07 15.62 -6.41
N GLU A 252 43.99 16.13 -5.60
CA GLU A 252 45.42 15.98 -5.83
C GLU A 252 45.87 14.50 -5.82
N LEU A 253 45.38 13.71 -4.86
CA LEU A 253 45.68 12.27 -4.83
C LEU A 253 45.08 11.51 -6.03
N ARG A 254 43.89 11.91 -6.49
CA ARG A 254 43.29 11.35 -7.71
C ARG A 254 44.11 11.71 -8.96
N LYS A 255 44.63 12.93 -9.07
CA LYS A 255 45.53 13.34 -10.16
C LYS A 255 46.84 12.55 -10.15
N MET A 256 47.46 12.37 -8.98
CA MET A 256 48.68 11.57 -8.83
C MET A 256 48.48 10.11 -9.26
N ARG A 257 47.30 9.53 -8.98
CA ARG A 257 46.94 8.18 -9.42
C ARG A 257 46.65 8.08 -10.91
N ALA A 258 46.14 9.13 -11.54
CA ALA A 258 45.80 9.15 -12.98
C ALA A 258 47.02 9.46 -13.88
N GLY A 259 48.04 10.14 -13.35
CA GLY A 259 49.25 10.53 -14.07
C GLY A 259 50.45 9.60 -13.91
N GLY A 260 50.32 8.48 -13.19
CA GLY A 260 51.36 7.45 -13.01
C GLY A 260 50.89 6.07 -13.44
#